data_AF-A0AA42HI66-F1
#
_entry.id   AF-A0AA42HI66-F1
#
_cell.length_a   1.000
_cell.length_b   1.000
_cell.length_c   1.000
_cell.angle_alpha   90.00
_cell.angle_beta   90.00
_cell.angle_gamma   90.00
#
_symmetry.space_group_name_H-M   'P 1'
#
loop_
_entity.id
_entity.type
_entity.pdbx_description
1 polymer ?
#
loop_
_entity_poly.entity_id
_entity_poly.type
_entity_poly.pdbx_seq_one_letter_code
_entity_poly.pdbx_strand_id
1 'polypeptide(L)'
;MAEHKHARIQQRISVALFAMLTSLTGCATDQSLAPPANSEQVTVRIKLPPELKAETIEVMYRSTLCTFTDHGAYGDPYQRDGYQNMDIPPVQQGQSDIYEAKVPRDGGGACQWQLSNVTFGVTYREPERFGENVVFGAGGGVVVIFDDNASPRGGANIKVDGDLTIKESYYPWVSEAFIGGHKKTLYLAGEGDIYWMYKAPKAREIYFEPILHSKFIVHSEQPKVHKKGLYSSFTYPDGSVVTDGRSEPDFRRLEAIRLAAEKK
;
A
#
# COMPACT_ATOMS: atom_id res chain seq x y z
N MET A 1 -53.16 37.07 -52.52
CA MET A 1 -51.98 36.18 -52.55
C MET A 1 -51.73 35.71 -51.12
N ALA A 2 -51.44 34.42 -50.94
CA ALA A 2 -51.42 33.64 -49.69
C ALA A 2 -52.80 33.04 -49.28
N GLU A 3 -53.08 31.86 -49.84
CA GLU A 3 -54.16 30.93 -49.47
C GLU A 3 -53.57 29.87 -48.54
N HIS A 4 -54.04 29.79 -47.29
CA HIS A 4 -53.79 28.66 -46.39
C HIS A 4 -54.95 27.66 -46.54
N LYS A 5 -54.67 26.45 -47.04
CA LYS A 5 -55.66 25.36 -47.09
C LYS A 5 -55.52 24.45 -45.88
N HIS A 6 -56.63 24.31 -45.15
CA HIS A 6 -56.83 23.29 -44.12
C HIS A 6 -57.25 21.95 -44.72
N ALA A 7 -56.64 20.89 -44.18
CA ALA A 7 -57.17 19.58 -43.82
C ALA A 7 -57.96 18.71 -44.83
N ARG A 8 -57.50 17.45 -44.98
CA ARG A 8 -58.40 16.28 -44.91
C ARG A 8 -57.67 15.03 -44.39
N ILE A 9 -58.39 14.34 -43.51
CA ILE A 9 -58.08 13.12 -42.77
C ILE A 9 -58.49 11.89 -43.58
N GLN A 10 -57.71 10.81 -43.56
CA GLN A 10 -58.16 9.41 -43.64
C GLN A 10 -56.98 8.48 -43.28
N GLN A 11 -56.95 7.94 -42.05
CA GLN A 11 -57.47 6.64 -41.58
C GLN A 11 -56.47 5.46 -41.64
N ARG A 12 -56.15 4.98 -40.42
CA ARG A 12 -55.89 3.59 -39.99
C ARG A 12 -54.62 2.91 -40.48
N ILE A 13 -53.75 2.55 -39.54
CA ILE A 13 -53.49 1.16 -39.12
C ILE A 13 -52.70 1.20 -37.80
N SER A 14 -53.26 0.53 -36.80
CA SER A 14 -52.66 0.29 -35.49
C SER A 14 -51.47 -0.66 -35.63
N VAL A 15 -50.30 -0.28 -35.12
CA VAL A 15 -49.30 -1.23 -34.61
C VAL A 15 -48.72 -0.63 -33.34
N ALA A 16 -49.29 -1.01 -32.20
CA ALA A 16 -48.71 -0.77 -30.89
C ALA A 16 -47.51 -1.71 -30.73
N LEU A 17 -46.32 -1.25 -31.12
CA LEU A 17 -45.07 -1.94 -30.82
C LEU A 17 -44.51 -1.39 -29.49
N PHE A 18 -45.16 -1.76 -28.39
CA PHE A 18 -44.63 -1.52 -27.05
C PHE A 18 -43.55 -2.58 -26.80
N ALA A 19 -42.34 -2.33 -27.31
CA ALA A 19 -41.17 -3.11 -26.94
C ALA A 19 -40.88 -2.82 -25.46
N MET A 20 -41.29 -3.75 -24.58
CA MET A 20 -40.82 -3.79 -23.20
C MET A 20 -39.30 -3.91 -23.21
N LEU A 21 -38.62 -2.78 -23.01
CA LEU A 21 -37.28 -2.74 -22.47
C LEU A 21 -37.38 -3.21 -21.02
N THR A 22 -37.38 -4.52 -20.81
CA THR A 22 -37.15 -5.09 -19.48
C THR A 22 -35.74 -4.67 -19.08
N SER A 23 -35.66 -3.63 -18.26
CA SER A 23 -34.45 -3.27 -17.55
C SER A 23 -34.09 -4.48 -16.69
N LEU A 24 -33.07 -5.24 -17.10
CA LEU A 24 -32.38 -6.17 -16.20
C LEU A 24 -31.59 -5.33 -15.19
N THR A 25 -32.30 -4.59 -14.34
CA THR A 25 -31.76 -4.18 -13.05
C THR A 25 -31.90 -5.40 -12.15
N GLY A 26 -31.03 -6.40 -12.35
CA GLY A 26 -30.73 -7.29 -11.23
C GLY A 26 -30.33 -6.37 -10.08
N CYS A 27 -30.98 -6.48 -8.93
CA CYS A 27 -30.62 -5.72 -7.74
C CYS A 27 -29.18 -6.11 -7.38
N ALA A 28 -28.20 -5.39 -7.90
CA ALA A 28 -26.84 -5.46 -7.40
C ALA A 28 -26.91 -4.97 -5.96
N THR A 29 -26.48 -5.81 -5.02
CA THR A 29 -26.35 -5.41 -3.62
C THR A 29 -25.39 -4.22 -3.58
N ASP A 30 -25.78 -3.13 -2.94
CA ASP A 30 -24.91 -1.95 -2.80
C ASP A 30 -23.64 -2.34 -2.03
N GLN A 31 -22.50 -2.28 -2.72
CA GLN A 31 -21.20 -2.65 -2.16
C GLN A 31 -20.46 -1.46 -1.55
N SER A 32 -21.09 -0.28 -1.48
CA SER A 32 -20.44 0.94 -0.97
C SER A 32 -20.08 0.84 0.51
N LEU A 33 -18.99 1.50 0.91
CA LEU A 33 -18.68 1.76 2.31
C LEU A 33 -19.64 2.82 2.86
N ALA A 34 -20.15 2.63 4.07
CA ALA A 34 -20.91 3.64 4.81
C ALA A 34 -20.61 3.54 6.31
N PRO A 35 -19.38 3.92 6.74
CA PRO A 35 -18.96 3.81 8.13
C PRO A 35 -19.88 4.62 9.06
N PRO A 36 -20.37 4.05 10.17
CA PRO A 36 -21.13 4.81 11.16
C PRO A 36 -20.29 5.96 11.76
N ALA A 37 -20.92 7.11 12.01
CA ALA A 37 -20.22 8.28 12.57
C ALA A 37 -19.59 8.01 13.95
N ASN A 38 -20.13 7.06 14.70
CA ASN A 38 -19.67 6.62 16.03
C ASN A 38 -18.90 5.28 16.00
N SER A 39 -18.44 4.84 14.83
CA SER A 39 -17.61 3.63 14.68
C SER A 39 -16.36 3.73 15.55
N GLU A 40 -15.98 2.64 16.23
CA GLU A 40 -14.68 2.55 16.89
C GLU A 40 -13.58 2.78 15.85
N GLN A 41 -12.55 3.54 16.20
CA GLN A 41 -11.49 3.90 15.26
C GLN A 41 -10.17 3.28 15.68
N VAL A 42 -9.37 2.94 14.68
CA VAL A 42 -7.94 2.71 14.82
C VAL A 42 -7.22 4.00 14.43
N THR A 43 -6.40 4.52 15.32
CA THR A 43 -5.56 5.68 15.05
C THR A 43 -4.18 5.22 14.60
N VAL A 44 -3.75 5.67 13.42
CA VAL A 44 -2.40 5.45 12.90
C VAL A 44 -1.64 6.77 13.03
N ARG A 45 -0.54 6.77 13.78
CA ARG A 45 0.37 7.90 13.94
C ARG A 45 1.74 7.57 13.36
N ILE A 46 2.26 8.47 12.55
CA ILE A 46 3.56 8.35 11.91
C ILE A 46 4.41 9.56 12.33
N LYS A 47 5.52 9.34 13.03
CA LYS A 47 6.51 10.37 13.34
C LYS A 47 7.54 10.42 12.21
N LEU A 48 7.56 11.50 11.44
CA LEU A 48 8.36 11.61 10.23
C LEU A 48 9.72 12.29 10.45
N PRO A 49 10.83 11.64 10.08
CA PRO A 49 12.09 12.32 9.86
C PRO A 49 11.98 13.42 8.78
N PRO A 50 12.81 14.49 8.82
CA PRO A 50 12.77 15.58 7.86
C PRO A 50 12.96 15.17 6.39
N GLU A 51 13.63 14.05 6.13
CA GLU A 51 13.92 13.58 4.77
C GLU A 51 12.81 12.68 4.20
N LEU A 52 11.86 12.23 5.03
CA LEU A 52 10.84 11.25 4.66
C LEU A 52 9.43 11.84 4.66
N LYS A 53 8.58 11.38 3.74
CA LYS A 53 7.14 11.66 3.73
C LYS A 53 6.36 10.40 4.04
N ALA A 54 5.20 10.56 4.67
CA ALA A 54 4.25 9.47 4.83
C ALA A 54 3.60 9.15 3.48
N GLU A 55 3.39 7.87 3.24
CA GLU A 55 2.54 7.39 2.16
C GLU A 55 1.06 7.51 2.57
N THR A 56 0.16 7.48 1.59
CA THR A 56 -1.28 7.36 1.85
C THR A 56 -1.54 6.04 2.56
N ILE A 57 -2.42 6.04 3.56
CA ILE A 57 -2.80 4.82 4.27
C ILE A 57 -3.84 4.10 3.42
N GLU A 58 -3.46 2.93 2.92
CA GLU A 58 -4.33 2.01 2.17
C GLU A 58 -5.11 1.15 3.18
N VAL A 59 -6.43 1.32 3.24
CA VAL A 59 -7.30 0.57 4.13
C VAL A 59 -8.08 -0.45 3.33
N MET A 60 -8.10 -1.70 3.79
CA MET A 60 -8.94 -2.76 3.22
C MET A 60 -9.97 -3.22 4.24
N TYR A 61 -11.23 -3.27 3.80
CA TYR A 61 -12.34 -3.90 4.50
C TYR A 61 -12.72 -5.21 3.82
N ARG A 62 -13.31 -6.14 4.57
CA ARG A 62 -13.85 -7.41 4.07
C ARG A 62 -15.27 -7.64 4.54
N SER A 63 -16.01 -8.43 3.78
CA SER A 63 -17.38 -8.84 4.11
C SER A 63 -17.58 -10.31 3.77
N THR A 64 -18.15 -11.06 4.72
CA THR A 64 -18.66 -12.41 4.50
C THR A 64 -20.07 -12.41 3.93
N LEU A 65 -20.74 -11.26 3.88
CA LEU A 65 -22.11 -11.11 3.34
C LEU A 65 -22.08 -10.83 1.84
N CYS A 66 -21.23 -9.90 1.43
CA CYS A 66 -21.00 -9.61 0.02
C CYS A 66 -19.81 -10.42 -0.45
N THR A 67 -20.07 -11.52 -1.13
CA THR A 67 -19.05 -12.42 -1.70
C THR A 67 -18.89 -12.20 -3.20
N PHE A 68 -17.80 -12.71 -3.75
CA PHE A 68 -17.63 -12.84 -5.20
C PHE A 68 -17.14 -14.25 -5.55
N THR A 69 -17.45 -14.67 -6.78
CA THR A 69 -16.94 -15.94 -7.31
C THR A 69 -15.50 -15.73 -7.76
N ASP A 70 -14.60 -16.51 -7.20
CA ASP A 70 -13.21 -16.63 -7.64
C ASP A 70 -12.97 -18.05 -8.17
N HIS A 71 -11.88 -18.25 -8.90
CA HIS A 71 -11.60 -19.50 -9.60
C HIS A 71 -10.29 -20.11 -9.08
N GLY A 72 -10.35 -21.38 -8.68
CA GLY A 72 -9.18 -22.11 -8.22
C GLY A 72 -8.17 -22.38 -9.35
N ALA A 73 -7.03 -22.99 -9.01
CA ALA A 73 -5.98 -23.31 -9.98
C ALA A 73 -6.45 -24.23 -11.14
N TYR A 74 -7.49 -25.02 -10.91
CA TYR A 74 -8.13 -25.90 -11.91
C TYR A 74 -9.34 -25.26 -12.61
N GLY A 75 -9.66 -24.01 -12.31
CA GLY A 75 -10.79 -23.28 -12.87
C GLY A 75 -12.13 -23.50 -12.16
N ASP A 76 -12.16 -24.34 -11.13
CA ASP A 76 -13.36 -24.57 -10.34
C ASP A 76 -13.79 -23.29 -9.59
N PRO A 77 -15.06 -22.87 -9.70
CA PRO A 77 -15.55 -21.69 -9.02
C PRO A 77 -15.69 -21.95 -7.51
N TYR A 78 -15.29 -20.98 -6.70
CA TYR A 78 -15.52 -20.95 -5.26
C TYR A 78 -15.92 -19.54 -4.81
N GLN A 79 -16.64 -19.46 -3.69
CA GLN A 79 -17.03 -18.16 -3.12
C GLN A 79 -15.93 -17.65 -2.20
N ARG A 80 -15.62 -16.36 -2.34
CA ARG A 80 -14.66 -15.64 -1.50
C ARG A 80 -15.31 -14.40 -0.91
N ASP A 81 -14.92 -14.06 0.32
CA ASP A 81 -15.29 -12.79 0.95
C ASP A 81 -14.95 -11.61 0.03
N GLY A 82 -15.93 -10.72 -0.14
CA GLY A 82 -15.73 -9.47 -0.85
C GLY A 82 -14.80 -8.54 -0.08
N TYR A 83 -14.27 -7.55 -0.77
CA TYR A 83 -13.42 -6.54 -0.16
C TYR A 83 -13.70 -5.16 -0.76
N GLN A 84 -13.43 -4.14 0.04
CA GLN A 84 -13.46 -2.74 -0.38
C GLN A 84 -12.22 -2.01 0.14
N ASN A 85 -11.75 -1.04 -0.64
CA ASN A 85 -10.57 -0.26 -0.29
C ASN A 85 -10.94 1.20 -0.02
N MET A 86 -10.18 1.84 0.84
CA MET A 86 -10.27 3.27 1.13
C MET A 86 -8.88 3.83 1.36
N ASP A 87 -8.58 4.95 0.72
CA ASP A 87 -7.30 5.63 0.86
C ASP A 87 -7.46 6.84 1.79
N ILE A 88 -6.63 6.90 2.83
CA ILE A 88 -6.67 7.97 3.83
C ILE A 88 -5.31 8.67 3.91
N PRO A 89 -5.19 9.90 3.37
CA PRO A 89 -3.98 10.70 3.56
C PRO A 89 -3.84 11.06 5.05
N PRO A 90 -2.68 10.80 5.68
CA PRO A 90 -2.47 11.19 7.07
C PRO A 90 -2.27 12.73 7.17
N VAL A 91 -2.82 13.33 8.22
CA VAL A 91 -2.84 14.78 8.42
C VAL A 91 -1.84 15.18 9.50
N GLN A 92 -1.07 16.24 9.24
CA GLN A 92 -0.09 16.75 10.20
C GLN A 92 -0.78 17.28 11.46
N GLN A 93 -0.28 16.89 12.63
CA GLN A 93 -0.78 17.36 13.91
C GLN A 93 -0.14 18.70 14.29
N GLY A 94 -0.88 19.79 14.08
CA GLY A 94 -0.40 21.14 14.38
C GLY A 94 0.91 21.46 13.67
N GLN A 95 1.90 21.99 14.39
CA GLN A 95 3.26 22.24 13.90
C GLN A 95 4.25 21.18 14.41
N SER A 96 3.89 19.90 14.34
CA SER A 96 4.74 18.78 14.76
C SER A 96 5.23 17.93 13.59
N ASP A 97 6.11 16.98 13.87
CA ASP A 97 6.56 15.94 12.93
C ASP A 97 5.64 14.70 12.95
N ILE A 98 4.48 14.78 13.61
CA ILE A 98 3.53 13.68 13.74
C ILE A 98 2.39 13.86 12.73
N TYR A 99 2.11 12.80 11.99
CA TYR A 99 1.02 12.70 11.03
C TYR A 99 0.04 11.63 11.51
N GLU A 100 -1.25 11.91 11.47
CA GLU A 100 -2.29 11.04 12.00
C GLU A 100 -3.38 10.76 10.97
N ALA A 101 -3.86 9.53 10.94
CA ALA A 101 -5.14 9.17 10.35
C ALA A 101 -5.98 8.34 11.30
N LYS A 102 -7.30 8.44 11.15
CA LYS A 102 -8.27 7.68 11.91
C LYS A 102 -9.06 6.79 10.95
N VAL A 103 -9.02 5.49 11.20
CA VAL A 103 -9.61 4.46 10.36
C VAL A 103 -10.78 3.85 11.11
N PRO A 104 -12.03 3.91 10.61
CA PRO A 104 -13.14 3.23 11.27
C PRO A 104 -12.97 1.71 11.20
N ARG A 105 -13.28 1.00 12.30
CA ARG A 105 -13.28 -0.46 12.33
C ARG A 105 -14.47 -1.03 11.57
N ASP A 106 -15.63 -0.43 11.79
CA ASP A 106 -16.84 -0.75 11.04
C ASP A 106 -16.93 0.16 9.80
N GLY A 107 -16.76 -0.45 8.63
CA GLY A 107 -16.94 0.18 7.31
C GLY A 107 -18.40 0.26 6.88
N GLY A 108 -19.31 -0.40 7.61
CA GLY A 108 -20.76 -0.30 7.46
C GLY A 108 -21.28 -0.71 6.09
N GLY A 109 -22.34 -0.01 5.65
CA GLY A 109 -23.02 -0.30 4.38
C GLY A 109 -23.85 -1.59 4.39
N ALA A 110 -24.50 -1.90 3.27
CA ALA A 110 -25.35 -3.09 3.14
C ALA A 110 -24.55 -4.41 3.29
N CYS A 111 -23.25 -4.37 3.03
CA CYS A 111 -22.34 -5.49 3.16
C CYS A 111 -21.73 -5.65 4.56
N GLN A 112 -22.00 -4.75 5.52
CA GLN A 112 -21.40 -4.79 6.86
C GLN A 112 -19.87 -4.92 6.83
N TRP A 113 -19.22 -4.09 6.02
CA TRP A 113 -17.77 -4.11 5.81
C TRP A 113 -17.02 -3.99 7.14
N GLN A 114 -16.08 -4.91 7.41
CA GLN A 114 -15.24 -4.88 8.61
C GLN A 114 -13.77 -4.67 8.25
N LEU A 115 -13.07 -3.86 9.04
CA LEU A 115 -11.66 -3.57 8.84
C LEU A 115 -10.84 -4.85 8.83
N SER A 116 -10.11 -5.08 7.74
CA SER A 116 -9.30 -6.27 7.54
C SER A 116 -7.82 -5.98 7.72
N ASN A 117 -7.31 -4.93 7.06
CA ASN A 117 -5.92 -4.51 7.22
C ASN A 117 -5.74 -3.04 6.84
N VAL A 118 -4.66 -2.45 7.37
CA VAL A 118 -4.13 -1.17 6.92
C VAL A 118 -2.71 -1.37 6.44
N THR A 119 -2.36 -0.76 5.30
CA THR A 119 -1.00 -0.64 4.79
C THR A 119 -0.61 0.82 4.82
N PHE A 120 0.54 1.12 5.39
CA PHE A 120 1.07 2.47 5.48
C PHE A 120 2.60 2.42 5.47
N GLY A 121 3.24 3.57 5.35
CA GLY A 121 4.69 3.58 5.33
C GLY A 121 5.26 4.96 5.08
N VAL A 122 6.54 4.96 4.80
CA VAL A 122 7.31 6.15 4.47
C VAL A 122 8.17 5.92 3.24
N THR A 123 8.40 7.01 2.52
CA THR A 123 9.36 7.06 1.42
C THR A 123 10.12 8.38 1.48
N TYR A 124 11.20 8.51 0.70
CA TYR A 124 11.94 9.77 0.61
C TYR A 124 11.08 10.92 0.08
N ARG A 125 11.41 12.15 0.43
CA ARG A 125 10.81 13.35 -0.16
C ARG A 125 11.42 13.70 -1.52
N GLU A 126 12.75 13.64 -1.61
CA GLU A 126 13.55 14.16 -2.73
C GLU A 126 14.70 13.19 -3.07
N PRO A 127 14.44 12.14 -3.88
CA PRO A 127 15.42 11.11 -4.24
C PRO A 127 16.51 11.66 -5.16
N GLU A 128 16.24 12.75 -5.88
CA GLU A 128 17.17 13.40 -6.81
C GLU A 128 18.43 13.92 -6.09
N ARG A 129 18.36 14.14 -4.76
CA ARG A 129 19.53 14.46 -3.92
C ARG A 129 20.58 13.36 -3.90
N PHE A 130 20.22 12.13 -4.27
CA PHE A 130 21.12 10.98 -4.32
C PHE A 130 21.73 10.76 -5.71
N GLY A 131 21.41 11.60 -6.69
CA GLY A 131 21.99 11.58 -8.03
C GLY A 131 20.97 11.81 -9.14
N GLU A 132 21.49 11.96 -10.35
CA GLU A 132 20.68 12.15 -11.54
C GLU A 132 19.80 10.92 -11.82
N ASN A 133 18.53 11.15 -12.16
CA ASN A 133 17.54 10.12 -12.53
C ASN A 133 17.27 9.06 -11.44
N VAL A 134 17.58 9.37 -10.17
CA VAL A 134 17.23 8.51 -9.04
C VAL A 134 15.73 8.65 -8.74
N VAL A 135 15.02 7.53 -8.72
CA VAL A 135 13.59 7.46 -8.36
C VAL A 135 13.38 6.82 -7.00
N PHE A 136 12.19 7.01 -6.41
CA PHE A 136 11.81 6.39 -5.15
C PHE A 136 11.73 4.86 -5.27
N GLY A 137 12.19 4.17 -4.23
CA GLY A 137 12.05 2.74 -4.00
C GLY A 137 11.19 2.45 -2.76
N ALA A 138 11.00 1.16 -2.49
CA ALA A 138 10.24 0.66 -1.35
C ALA A 138 11.14 0.47 -0.10
N GLY A 139 10.60 -0.12 0.98
CA GLY A 139 11.37 -0.51 2.17
C GLY A 139 10.85 0.04 3.50
N GLY A 140 10.09 1.15 3.46
CA GLY A 140 9.55 1.80 4.67
C GLY A 140 8.11 1.41 5.02
N GLY A 141 7.64 0.24 4.56
CA GLY A 141 6.26 -0.18 4.64
C GLY A 141 5.91 -0.95 5.92
N VAL A 142 4.65 -0.86 6.33
CA VAL A 142 4.05 -1.60 7.43
C VAL A 142 2.64 -2.04 7.03
N VAL A 143 2.30 -3.27 7.34
CA VAL A 143 0.94 -3.82 7.23
C VAL A 143 0.49 -4.27 8.62
N VAL A 144 -0.68 -3.82 9.03
CA VAL A 144 -1.34 -4.30 10.24
C VAL A 144 -2.65 -4.99 9.86
N ILE A 145 -2.73 -6.28 10.17
CA ILE A 145 -3.86 -7.16 9.88
C ILE A 145 -4.71 -7.31 11.14
N PHE A 146 -6.01 -7.07 11.00
CA PHE A 146 -6.99 -7.11 12.09
C PHE A 146 -7.88 -8.35 12.08
N ASP A 147 -7.92 -9.08 10.98
CA ASP A 147 -8.72 -10.30 10.82
C ASP A 147 -7.84 -11.58 10.71
N ASP A 148 -8.46 -12.69 10.34
CA ASP A 148 -7.79 -13.98 10.16
C ASP A 148 -7.23 -14.21 8.75
N ASN A 149 -7.42 -13.26 7.85
CA ASN A 149 -7.05 -13.38 6.45
C ASN A 149 -5.69 -12.71 6.18
N ALA A 150 -4.95 -13.22 5.19
CA ALA A 150 -3.76 -12.53 4.71
C ALA A 150 -4.12 -11.19 4.04
N SER A 151 -3.24 -10.20 4.11
CA SER A 151 -3.37 -9.00 3.29
C SER A 151 -2.97 -9.30 1.83
N PRO A 152 -3.24 -8.41 0.87
CA PRO A 152 -2.69 -8.51 -0.49
C PRO A 152 -1.15 -8.55 -0.54
N ARG A 153 -0.47 -8.15 0.56
CA ARG A 153 0.99 -8.19 0.70
C ARG A 153 1.50 -9.44 1.43
N GLY A 154 0.61 -10.34 1.87
CA GLY A 154 0.96 -11.59 2.54
C GLY A 154 0.35 -11.74 3.94
N GLY A 155 0.76 -12.80 4.64
CA GLY A 155 0.36 -13.05 6.03
C GLY A 155 1.27 -12.34 7.04
N ALA A 156 0.77 -12.16 8.26
CA ALA A 156 1.58 -11.62 9.35
C ALA A 156 2.62 -12.63 9.86
N ASN A 157 3.82 -12.14 10.14
CA ASN A 157 4.89 -12.89 10.81
C ASN A 157 5.02 -12.51 12.30
N ILE A 158 4.46 -11.35 12.71
CA ILE A 158 4.50 -10.86 14.09
C ILE A 158 3.08 -10.76 14.63
N LYS A 159 2.83 -11.29 15.84
CA LYS A 159 1.53 -11.19 16.52
C LYS A 159 1.64 -10.30 17.75
N VAL A 160 0.70 -9.37 17.89
CA VAL A 160 0.66 -8.42 19.02
C VAL A 160 -0.76 -8.44 19.62
N ASP A 161 -0.87 -8.55 20.94
CA ASP A 161 -2.14 -8.52 21.66
C ASP A 161 -2.37 -7.12 22.26
N GLY A 162 -2.60 -6.13 21.40
CA GLY A 162 -2.84 -4.74 21.81
C GLY A 162 -2.33 -3.72 20.81
N ASP A 163 -2.15 -2.50 21.28
CA ASP A 163 -1.63 -1.35 20.51
C ASP A 163 -0.18 -1.58 20.06
N LEU A 164 0.21 -0.94 18.97
CA LEU A 164 1.53 -1.10 18.35
C LEU A 164 2.39 0.15 18.54
N THR A 165 3.65 -0.08 18.88
CA THR A 165 4.72 0.92 18.78
C THR A 165 5.84 0.30 17.98
N ILE A 166 6.05 0.82 16.78
CA ILE A 166 6.98 0.31 15.77
C ILE A 166 8.08 1.35 15.63
N LYS A 167 9.31 1.00 16.02
CA LYS A 167 10.47 1.88 15.97
C LYS A 167 11.61 1.16 15.27
N GLU A 168 11.79 1.46 14.00
CA GLU A 168 12.63 0.65 13.12
C GLU A 168 13.71 1.52 12.49
N SER A 169 14.93 1.00 12.45
CA SER A 169 16.05 1.69 11.82
C SER A 169 16.02 1.51 10.31
N TYR A 170 16.25 2.60 9.58
CA TYR A 170 16.31 2.62 8.13
C TYR A 170 17.57 3.32 7.63
N TYR A 171 18.10 2.82 6.52
CA TYR A 171 19.30 3.31 5.87
C TYR A 171 19.00 3.67 4.40
N PRO A 172 19.55 4.78 3.88
CA PRO A 172 19.47 5.06 2.45
C PRO A 172 20.18 3.98 1.64
N TRP A 173 19.47 3.36 0.70
CA TRP A 173 20.05 2.39 -0.23
C TRP A 173 19.88 2.86 -1.68
N VAL A 174 20.98 3.26 -2.31
CA VAL A 174 21.00 3.66 -3.71
C VAL A 174 21.37 2.45 -4.56
N SER A 175 20.40 1.91 -5.30
CA SER A 175 20.57 0.77 -6.18
C SER A 175 20.61 1.19 -7.64
N GLU A 176 21.62 0.73 -8.37
CA GLU A 176 21.80 0.94 -9.80
C GLU A 176 21.67 -0.38 -10.56
N ALA A 177 20.68 -0.44 -11.46
CA ALA A 177 20.36 -1.58 -12.29
C ALA A 177 20.64 -1.27 -13.76
N PHE A 178 21.11 -2.27 -14.51
CA PHE A 178 21.39 -2.15 -15.96
C PHE A 178 20.61 -3.16 -16.81
N ILE A 179 20.27 -4.32 -16.24
CA ILE A 179 19.57 -5.39 -16.96
C ILE A 179 18.09 -5.01 -17.06
N GLY A 180 17.54 -5.00 -18.28
CA GLY A 180 16.17 -4.55 -18.53
C GLY A 180 16.02 -3.03 -18.64
N GLY A 181 17.14 -2.30 -18.68
CA GLY A 181 17.17 -0.84 -18.75
C GLY A 181 18.00 -0.24 -17.60
N HIS A 182 18.60 0.93 -17.85
CA HIS A 182 19.32 1.65 -16.80
C HIS A 182 18.34 2.31 -15.84
N LYS A 183 18.45 1.99 -14.55
CA LYS A 183 17.58 2.54 -13.50
C LYS A 183 18.39 2.78 -12.23
N LYS A 184 18.20 3.94 -11.61
CA LYS A 184 18.67 4.23 -10.25
C LYS A 184 17.49 4.36 -9.31
N THR A 185 17.52 3.70 -8.17
CA THR A 185 16.39 3.68 -7.23
C THR A 185 16.90 3.82 -5.80
N LEU A 186 16.26 4.72 -5.04
CA LEU A 186 16.55 4.97 -3.65
C LEU A 186 15.53 4.23 -2.78
N TYR A 187 15.97 3.14 -2.17
CA TYR A 187 15.21 2.33 -1.22
C TYR A 187 15.49 2.76 0.22
N LEU A 188 14.61 2.35 1.13
CA LEU A 188 14.87 2.34 2.57
C LEU A 188 15.29 0.92 2.98
N ALA A 189 16.57 0.71 3.26
CA ALA A 189 17.03 -0.56 3.78
C ALA A 189 16.72 -0.66 5.28
N GLY A 190 15.80 -1.54 5.65
CA GLY A 190 15.45 -1.88 7.02
C GLY A 190 15.56 -3.39 7.28
N GLU A 191 15.26 -3.83 8.50
CA GLU A 191 15.24 -5.26 8.83
C GLU A 191 14.03 -5.99 8.24
N GLY A 192 12.88 -5.31 8.16
CA GLY A 192 11.62 -5.85 7.67
C GLY A 192 11.43 -5.74 6.16
N ASP A 193 12.33 -6.31 5.36
CA ASP A 193 12.27 -6.37 3.88
C ASP A 193 11.62 -5.08 3.29
N ILE A 194 10.50 -5.20 2.57
CA ILE A 194 9.68 -4.07 2.12
C ILE A 194 8.62 -3.67 3.16
N TYR A 195 8.03 -4.67 3.83
CA TYR A 195 6.93 -4.49 4.77
C TYR A 195 7.17 -5.25 6.08
N TRP A 196 7.01 -4.55 7.20
CA TRP A 196 6.73 -5.23 8.47
C TRP A 196 5.27 -5.70 8.52
N MET A 197 5.04 -6.96 8.89
CA MET A 197 3.72 -7.60 8.79
C MET A 197 3.19 -8.02 10.17
N TYR A 198 2.35 -7.18 10.76
CA TYR A 198 1.78 -7.42 12.09
C TYR A 198 0.35 -7.96 12.02
N LYS A 199 0.00 -8.87 12.93
CA LYS A 199 -1.39 -9.23 13.25
C LYS A 199 -1.73 -8.69 14.63
N ALA A 200 -2.67 -7.77 14.67
CA ALA A 200 -3.07 -7.06 15.88
C ALA A 200 -4.58 -6.77 15.90
N PRO A 201 -5.42 -7.81 16.06
CA PRO A 201 -6.89 -7.69 15.95
C PRO A 201 -7.50 -6.67 16.90
N LYS A 202 -6.88 -6.47 18.08
CA LYS A 202 -7.37 -5.59 19.15
C LYS A 202 -6.71 -4.21 19.19
N ALA A 203 -5.77 -3.91 18.29
CA ALA A 203 -5.06 -2.62 18.30
C ALA A 203 -6.01 -1.45 18.03
N ARG A 204 -5.97 -0.43 18.87
CA ARG A 204 -6.67 0.85 18.67
C ARG A 204 -5.70 1.93 18.27
N GLU A 205 -4.46 1.82 18.71
CA GLU A 205 -3.42 2.79 18.44
C GLU A 205 -2.24 2.10 17.77
N ILE A 206 -1.78 2.67 16.67
CA ILE A 206 -0.59 2.25 15.95
C ILE A 206 0.33 3.45 15.85
N TYR A 207 1.50 3.35 16.47
CA TYR A 207 2.54 4.36 16.39
C TYR A 207 3.72 3.83 15.60
N PHE A 208 4.12 4.55 14.55
CA PHE A 208 5.27 4.24 13.72
C PHE A 208 6.28 5.39 13.71
N GLU A 209 7.52 5.07 14.07
CA GLU A 209 8.65 5.98 14.08
C GLU A 209 9.81 5.35 13.30
N PRO A 210 9.92 5.61 11.99
CA PRO A 210 11.11 5.25 11.23
C PRO A 210 12.30 6.09 11.69
N ILE A 211 13.34 5.42 12.20
CA ILE A 211 14.60 6.03 12.63
C ILE A 211 15.54 6.05 11.43
N LEU A 212 15.63 7.19 10.75
CA LEU A 212 16.46 7.32 9.55
C LEU A 212 17.92 7.65 9.90
N HIS A 213 18.84 6.79 9.47
CA HIS A 213 20.28 6.96 9.62
C HIS A 213 20.90 7.55 8.34
N SER A 214 20.54 8.79 8.00
CA SER A 214 20.83 9.44 6.70
C SER A 214 22.31 9.49 6.30
N LYS A 215 23.25 9.35 7.24
CA LYS A 215 24.70 9.39 6.99
C LYS A 215 25.29 8.05 6.55
N PHE A 216 24.55 6.95 6.70
CA PHE A 216 25.03 5.60 6.48
C PHE A 216 24.41 5.05 5.19
N ILE A 217 24.87 5.58 4.06
CA ILE A 217 24.35 5.24 2.73
C ILE A 217 25.03 3.97 2.22
N VAL A 218 24.24 3.01 1.75
CA VAL A 218 24.73 1.83 1.01
C VAL A 218 24.43 1.98 -0.46
N HIS A 219 25.41 1.61 -1.30
CA HIS A 219 25.26 1.60 -2.75
C HIS A 219 25.26 0.17 -3.25
N SER A 220 24.42 -0.14 -4.23
CA SER A 220 24.52 -1.40 -4.97
C SER A 220 24.57 -1.18 -6.47
N GLU A 221 25.39 -1.98 -7.14
CA GLU A 221 25.50 -1.98 -8.60
C GLU A 221 25.23 -3.39 -9.13
N GLN A 222 24.22 -3.53 -9.99
CA GLN A 222 23.96 -4.80 -10.66
C GLN A 222 25.00 -5.10 -11.75
N PRO A 223 25.25 -6.37 -12.07
CA PRO A 223 26.04 -6.71 -13.25
C PRO A 223 25.42 -6.13 -14.53
N LYS A 224 26.27 -5.64 -15.44
CA LYS A 224 25.83 -5.14 -16.75
C LYS A 224 25.37 -6.25 -17.70
N VAL A 225 25.73 -7.50 -17.41
CA VAL A 225 25.44 -8.66 -18.25
C VAL A 225 24.95 -9.80 -17.37
N HIS A 226 23.89 -10.47 -17.82
CA HIS A 226 23.38 -11.64 -17.11
C HIS A 226 24.30 -12.84 -17.36
N LYS A 227 25.14 -13.17 -16.38
CA LYS A 227 26.05 -14.32 -16.44
C LYS A 227 26.15 -14.98 -15.08
N LYS A 228 26.10 -16.32 -15.05
CA LYS A 228 26.24 -17.09 -13.82
C LYS A 228 27.54 -16.72 -13.09
N GLY A 229 27.42 -16.46 -11.79
CA GLY A 229 28.54 -16.04 -10.94
C GLY A 229 28.83 -14.54 -10.95
N LEU A 230 28.09 -13.74 -11.73
CA LEU A 230 28.08 -12.28 -11.56
C LEU A 230 26.89 -11.91 -10.67
N TYR A 231 27.19 -11.25 -9.56
CA TYR A 231 26.22 -10.78 -8.58
C TYR A 231 26.32 -9.28 -8.41
N SER A 232 25.26 -8.68 -7.85
CA SER A 232 25.30 -7.29 -7.44
C SER A 232 26.41 -7.08 -6.41
N SER A 233 27.17 -6.00 -6.56
CA SER A 233 28.12 -5.54 -5.56
C SER A 233 27.47 -4.52 -4.64
N PHE A 234 27.68 -4.65 -3.33
CA PHE A 234 27.23 -3.71 -2.32
C PHE A 234 28.43 -3.01 -1.69
N THR A 235 28.45 -1.68 -1.75
CA THR A 235 29.45 -0.82 -1.11
C THR A 235 28.84 -0.17 0.13
N TYR A 236 29.38 -0.50 1.29
CA TYR A 236 28.88 -0.05 2.60
C TYR A 236 29.53 1.26 3.06
N PRO A 237 28.96 1.96 4.07
CA PRO A 237 29.46 3.26 4.54
C PRO A 237 30.91 3.27 5.05
N ASP A 238 31.43 2.11 5.48
CA ASP A 238 32.82 1.94 5.93
C ASP A 238 33.81 1.71 4.77
N GLY A 239 33.33 1.76 3.52
CA GLY A 239 34.11 1.51 2.31
C GLY A 239 34.26 0.03 1.95
N SER A 240 33.70 -0.88 2.75
CA SER A 240 33.75 -2.31 2.44
C SER A 240 32.81 -2.68 1.28
N VAL A 241 33.23 -3.65 0.46
CA VAL A 241 32.48 -4.12 -0.70
C VAL A 241 32.19 -5.61 -0.58
N VAL A 242 30.95 -6.03 -0.86
CA VAL A 242 30.50 -7.42 -0.82
C VAL A 242 29.82 -7.82 -2.13
N THR A 243 30.13 -9.01 -2.61
CA THR A 243 29.58 -9.58 -3.85
C THR A 243 29.21 -11.04 -3.62
N ASP A 244 28.16 -11.30 -2.85
CA ASP A 244 27.82 -12.63 -2.31
C ASP A 244 26.47 -13.19 -2.79
N GLY A 245 25.84 -12.54 -3.76
CA GLY A 245 24.61 -13.02 -4.40
C GLY A 245 23.31 -12.56 -3.75
N ARG A 246 23.36 -11.71 -2.71
CA ARG A 246 22.16 -11.11 -2.12
C ARG A 246 21.48 -10.12 -3.07
N SER A 247 20.16 -10.00 -2.96
CA SER A 247 19.35 -8.99 -3.65
C SER A 247 19.33 -7.64 -2.92
N GLU A 248 19.65 -7.65 -1.62
CA GLU A 248 19.50 -6.52 -0.70
C GLU A 248 20.74 -6.37 0.19
N PRO A 249 20.97 -5.15 0.73
CA PRO A 249 22.06 -4.91 1.66
C PRO A 249 21.85 -5.66 2.98
N ASP A 250 22.95 -6.05 3.62
CA ASP A 250 22.94 -6.68 4.94
C ASP A 250 22.63 -5.63 6.01
N PHE A 251 21.39 -5.65 6.51
CA PHE A 251 20.95 -4.76 7.57
C PHE A 251 21.80 -4.88 8.84
N ARG A 252 22.19 -6.09 9.26
CA ARG A 252 23.00 -6.29 10.48
C ARG A 252 24.39 -5.70 10.31
N ARG A 253 24.94 -5.76 9.09
CA ARG A 253 26.20 -5.10 8.76
C ARG A 253 26.08 -3.57 8.84
N LEU A 254 24.99 -2.99 8.32
CA LEU A 254 24.73 -1.56 8.43
C LEU A 254 24.65 -1.10 9.90
N GLU A 255 23.90 -1.83 10.72
CA GLU A 255 23.82 -1.58 12.17
C GLU A 255 25.20 -1.66 12.84
N ALA A 256 25.98 -2.69 12.54
CA ALA A 256 27.33 -2.85 13.12
C ALA A 256 28.26 -1.69 12.73
N ILE A 257 28.24 -1.26 11.46
CA ILE A 257 29.02 -0.12 10.97
C ILE A 257 28.60 1.17 11.68
N ARG A 258 27.29 1.42 11.78
CA ARG A 258 26.74 2.60 12.47
C ARG A 258 27.17 2.64 13.94
N LEU A 259 26.92 1.57 14.68
CA LEU A 259 27.25 1.49 16.11
C LEU A 259 28.76 1.60 16.36
N ALA A 260 29.61 1.12 15.44
CA ALA A 260 31.05 1.29 15.55
C ALA A 260 31.51 2.73 15.30
N ALA A 261 30.83 3.46 14.41
CA ALA A 261 31.11 4.87 14.12
C ALA A 261 30.65 5.81 15.25
N GLU A 262 29.51 5.54 15.88
CA GLU A 262 28.94 6.35 16.96
C GLU A 262 29.67 6.22 18.31
N LYS A 263 30.47 5.16 18.48
CA LYS A 263 31.28 4.94 19.69
C LYS A 263 32.61 5.70 19.71
N LYS A 264 32.95 6.39 18.62
CA LYS A 264 34.19 7.18 18.47
C LYS A 264 33.89 8.65 18.73
#